data_AF-A0A2V8GBE4-F1
#
_entry.id   AF-A0A2V8GBE4-F1
#
_cell.length_a   1.000
_cell.length_b   1.000
_cell.length_c   1.000
_cell.angle_alpha   90.00
_cell.angle_beta   90.00
_cell.angle_gamma   90.00
#
_symmetry.space_group_name_H-M   'P 1'
#
loop_
_entity.id
_entity.type
_entity.pdbx_description
1 polymer ?
#
loop_
_entity_poly.entity_id
_entity_poly.type
_entity_poly.pdbx_seq_one_letter_code
_entity_poly.pdbx_strand_id
1 'polypeptide(L)'
;GPDSFTYKAHDAALDSNVATVAMTVNAVNDPPVAVSDSYAGTEDTALTVAAPGVLANDTDVESDPLTAILVSGPAHGTLTLNANGSFTYTPAANYNGSDSFTYQANDGTANSNVATVTITVNGVNDAPVAGNDSY
;
A
#
# COMPACT_ATOMS: atom_id res chain seq x y z
N GLY A 1 -0.94 -8.19 25.72
CA GLY A 1 -1.76 -9.21 26.44
C GLY A 1 -1.39 -9.22 27.91
N PRO A 2 -2.25 -9.72 28.81
CA PRO A 2 -1.88 -9.90 30.21
C PRO A 2 -0.81 -10.98 30.32
N ASP A 3 0.24 -10.70 31.07
CA ASP A 3 1.29 -11.66 31.43
C ASP A 3 1.32 -11.82 32.94
N SER A 4 1.71 -12.98 33.44
CA SER A 4 1.79 -13.22 34.87
C SER A 4 2.80 -14.29 35.23
N PHE A 5 3.41 -14.10 36.40
CA PHE A 5 4.19 -15.14 37.05
C PHE A 5 3.82 -15.23 38.53
N THR A 6 4.15 -16.37 39.13
CA THR A 6 3.91 -16.62 40.54
C THR A 6 5.21 -16.69 41.32
N TYR A 7 5.18 -16.29 42.58
CA TYR A 7 6.33 -16.36 43.48
C TYR A 7 5.91 -16.75 44.89
N LYS A 8 6.87 -17.22 45.68
CA LYS A 8 6.77 -17.37 47.13
C LYS A 8 7.93 -16.62 47.78
N ALA A 9 7.68 -16.00 48.92
CA ALA A 9 8.74 -15.47 49.77
C ALA A 9 9.21 -16.56 50.74
N HIS A 10 10.51 -16.64 51.00
CA HIS A 10 11.11 -17.59 51.94
C HIS A 10 11.96 -16.83 52.96
N ASP A 11 11.78 -17.12 54.25
CA ASP A 11 12.45 -16.40 55.36
C ASP A 11 13.63 -17.19 55.97
N ALA A 12 14.18 -18.13 55.22
CA ALA A 12 15.18 -19.12 55.65
C ALA A 12 14.62 -20.29 56.50
N ALA A 13 13.33 -20.31 56.85
CA ALA A 13 12.68 -21.43 57.53
C ALA A 13 11.42 -21.95 56.81
N LEU A 14 10.54 -21.05 56.34
CA LEU A 14 9.25 -21.39 55.72
C LEU A 14 8.98 -20.56 54.46
N ASP A 15 8.24 -21.17 53.54
CA ASP A 15 7.67 -20.53 52.35
C ASP A 15 6.33 -19.84 52.66
N SER A 16 6.07 -18.70 52.03
CA SER A 16 4.74 -18.08 52.01
C SER A 16 3.73 -18.89 51.18
N ASN A 17 2.45 -18.48 51.22
CA ASN A 17 1.52 -18.85 50.16
C ASN A 17 2.01 -18.31 48.80
N VAL A 18 1.55 -18.93 47.71
CA VAL A 18 1.83 -18.44 46.36
C VAL A 18 1.17 -17.07 46.17
N ALA A 19 1.95 -16.10 45.70
CA ALA A 19 1.49 -14.80 45.25
C ALA A 19 1.63 -14.70 43.72
N THR A 20 0.71 -13.99 43.07
CA THR A 20 0.72 -13.76 41.62
C THR A 20 1.07 -12.31 41.34
N VAL A 21 2.02 -12.09 40.44
CA VAL A 21 2.25 -10.78 39.82
C VAL A 21 1.56 -10.79 38.47
N ALA A 22 0.61 -9.89 38.26
CA ALA A 22 -0.02 -9.66 36.97
C ALA A 22 0.54 -8.39 36.35
N MET A 23 0.91 -8.47 35.06
CA MET A 23 1.37 -7.37 34.24
C MET A 23 0.40 -7.19 33.08
N THR A 24 0.05 -5.93 32.78
CA THR A 24 -0.82 -5.61 31.64
C THR A 24 0.02 -4.88 30.59
N VAL A 25 0.16 -5.50 29.42
CA VAL A 25 0.71 -4.83 28.23
C VAL A 25 -0.46 -4.40 27.35
N ASN A 26 -0.67 -3.09 27.26
CA ASN A 26 -1.64 -2.49 26.35
C ASN A 26 -1.06 -2.53 24.93
N ALA A 27 -1.85 -3.01 23.96
CA ALA A 27 -1.48 -2.90 22.55
C ALA A 27 -1.55 -1.43 22.12
N VAL A 28 -0.60 -1.01 21.30
CA VAL A 28 -0.58 0.29 20.61
C VAL A 28 -0.71 -0.03 19.13
N ASN A 29 -1.48 0.76 18.40
CA ASN A 29 -1.62 0.60 16.95
C ASN A 29 -0.27 0.72 16.24
N ASP A 30 0.10 -0.29 15.46
CA ASP A 30 1.27 -0.27 14.60
C ASP A 30 0.84 0.20 13.20
N PRO A 31 1.48 1.24 12.61
CA PRO A 31 1.10 1.68 11.27
C PRO A 31 1.27 0.57 10.21
N PRO A 32 0.47 0.59 9.15
CA PRO A 32 0.58 -0.41 8.09
C PRO A 32 1.94 -0.33 7.38
N VAL A 33 2.31 -1.42 6.72
CA VAL A 33 3.50 -1.51 5.88
C VAL A 33 3.05 -1.64 4.43
N ALA A 34 3.38 -0.63 3.63
CA ALA A 34 3.06 -0.62 2.20
C ALA A 34 4.22 -1.13 1.35
N VAL A 35 3.91 -1.94 0.34
CA VAL A 35 4.87 -2.56 -0.58
C VAL A 35 4.70 -1.97 -1.98
N SER A 36 5.81 -1.78 -2.69
CA SER A 36 5.78 -1.20 -4.04
C SER A 36 5.23 -2.17 -5.08
N ASP A 37 4.50 -1.64 -6.06
CA ASP A 37 3.82 -2.40 -7.10
C ASP A 37 4.41 -2.14 -8.49
N SER A 38 4.13 -3.07 -9.41
CA SER A 38 4.45 -2.93 -10.82
C SER A 38 3.30 -3.43 -11.70
N TYR A 39 2.90 -2.59 -12.66
CA TYR A 39 1.88 -2.90 -13.65
C TYR A 39 2.37 -2.56 -15.05
N ALA A 40 1.70 -3.12 -16.06
CA ALA A 40 1.97 -2.82 -17.46
C ALA A 40 0.67 -2.65 -18.24
N GLY A 41 0.69 -1.73 -19.20
CA GLY A 41 -0.40 -1.46 -20.14
C GLY A 41 0.15 -1.15 -21.53
N THR A 42 -0.73 -0.82 -22.45
CA THR A 42 -0.37 -0.30 -23.78
C THR A 42 -0.65 1.19 -23.84
N GLU A 43 0.07 1.91 -24.69
CA GLU A 43 -0.26 3.31 -24.97
C GLU A 43 -1.70 3.44 -25.51
N ASP A 44 -2.25 4.65 -25.37
CA ASP A 44 -3.61 5.03 -25.81
C ASP A 44 -4.77 4.20 -25.24
N THR A 45 -4.49 3.32 -24.28
CA THR A 45 -5.49 2.47 -23.61
C THR A 45 -5.41 2.66 -22.10
N ALA A 46 -6.56 2.89 -21.47
CA ALA A 46 -6.63 2.98 -20.02
C ALA A 46 -6.32 1.62 -19.37
N LEU A 47 -5.37 1.61 -18.44
CA LEU A 47 -5.11 0.50 -17.54
C LEU A 47 -6.09 0.58 -16.36
N THR A 48 -6.92 -0.45 -16.18
CA THR A 48 -7.84 -0.57 -15.03
C THR A 48 -7.44 -1.75 -14.17
N VAL A 49 -7.19 -1.49 -12.88
CA VAL A 49 -6.83 -2.49 -11.89
C VAL A 49 -7.93 -2.54 -10.82
N ALA A 50 -8.49 -3.73 -10.62
CA ALA A 50 -9.53 -3.97 -9.63
C ALA A 50 -8.96 -4.03 -8.19
N ALA A 51 -9.82 -3.82 -7.20
CA ALA A 51 -9.47 -3.95 -5.79
C ALA A 51 -9.03 -5.40 -5.46
N PRO A 52 -8.10 -5.61 -4.51
CA PRO A 52 -7.49 -4.60 -3.64
C PRO A 52 -6.40 -3.76 -4.32
N GLY A 53 -6.07 -4.04 -5.59
CA GLY A 53 -5.15 -3.26 -6.41
C GLY A 53 -3.80 -3.06 -5.73
N VAL A 54 -3.44 -1.80 -5.47
CA VAL A 54 -2.17 -1.47 -4.80
C VAL A 54 -2.08 -2.02 -3.38
N LEU A 55 -3.20 -2.23 -2.70
CA LEU A 55 -3.23 -2.75 -1.32
C LEU A 55 -3.04 -4.28 -1.23
N ALA A 56 -2.87 -4.98 -2.35
CA ALA A 56 -2.90 -6.44 -2.39
C ALA A 56 -1.73 -7.12 -1.64
N ASN A 57 -0.60 -6.42 -1.53
CA ASN A 57 0.65 -6.87 -0.92
C ASN A 57 0.99 -6.08 0.36
N ASP A 58 0.08 -5.21 0.80
CA ASP A 58 0.23 -4.42 2.02
C ASP A 58 -0.25 -5.21 3.23
N THR A 59 0.34 -4.91 4.39
CA THR A 59 0.04 -5.62 5.63
C THR A 59 -0.08 -4.67 6.80
N ASP A 60 -0.90 -5.08 7.77
CA ASP A 60 -1.08 -4.44 9.06
C ASP A 60 -0.94 -5.48 10.16
N VAL A 61 -0.26 -5.13 11.26
CA VAL A 61 0.03 -6.08 12.36
C VAL A 61 -1.25 -6.49 13.08
N GLU A 62 -2.18 -5.55 13.24
CA GLU A 62 -3.49 -5.76 13.84
C GLU A 62 -4.49 -6.35 12.82
N SER A 63 -4.10 -6.45 11.56
CA SER A 63 -4.95 -6.86 10.43
C SER A 63 -6.13 -5.92 10.20
N ASP A 64 -5.95 -4.63 10.49
CA ASP A 64 -6.97 -3.63 10.26
C ASP A 64 -7.23 -3.42 8.74
N PRO A 65 -8.48 -3.08 8.34
CA PRO A 65 -8.80 -2.83 6.94
C PRO A 65 -8.03 -1.64 6.38
N LEU A 66 -7.35 -1.85 5.26
CA LEU A 66 -6.52 -0.81 4.64
C LEU A 66 -7.27 0.01 3.60
N THR A 67 -6.91 1.29 3.54
CA THR A 67 -7.31 2.21 2.46
C THR A 67 -6.10 2.87 1.80
N ALA A 68 -6.18 3.13 0.50
CA ALA A 68 -5.12 3.78 -0.27
C ALA A 68 -5.30 5.30 -0.30
N ILE A 69 -4.21 6.02 -0.06
CA ILE A 69 -4.13 7.49 -0.13
C ILE A 69 -3.07 7.86 -1.16
N LEU A 70 -3.47 8.63 -2.18
CA LEU A 70 -2.54 9.14 -3.20
C LEU A 70 -1.60 10.19 -2.57
N VAL A 71 -0.29 10.02 -2.77
CA VAL A 71 0.74 10.97 -2.30
C VAL A 71 1.22 11.85 -3.45
N SER A 72 1.54 11.25 -4.60
CA SER A 72 1.96 11.95 -5.81
C SER A 72 1.46 11.21 -7.03
N GLY A 73 0.96 11.94 -8.03
CA GLY A 73 0.46 11.38 -9.27
C GLY A 73 1.55 11.11 -10.32
N PRO A 74 1.17 10.46 -11.44
CA PRO A 74 2.03 10.22 -12.60
C PRO A 74 2.41 11.49 -13.36
N ALA A 75 3.50 11.42 -14.13
CA ALA A 75 4.00 12.52 -14.97
C ALA A 75 3.53 12.43 -16.43
N HIS A 76 3.17 11.25 -16.90
CA HIS A 76 2.89 10.94 -18.31
C HIS A 76 1.51 10.31 -18.53
N GLY A 77 0.57 10.57 -17.62
CA GLY A 77 -0.82 10.18 -17.74
C GLY A 77 -1.70 10.82 -16.67
N THR A 78 -2.95 10.37 -16.60
CA THR A 78 -3.89 10.75 -15.54
C THR A 78 -4.25 9.52 -14.71
N LEU A 79 -4.44 9.70 -13.40
CA LEU A 79 -4.71 8.64 -12.44
C LEU A 79 -5.96 8.96 -11.62
N THR A 80 -6.83 7.96 -11.48
CA THR A 80 -7.87 7.91 -10.46
C THR A 80 -7.58 6.73 -9.55
N LEU A 81 -7.10 6.99 -8.33
CA LEU A 81 -6.90 5.99 -7.28
C LEU A 81 -8.08 6.03 -6.30
N ASN A 82 -8.71 4.88 -6.06
CA ASN A 82 -9.80 4.74 -5.11
C ASN A 82 -9.28 4.22 -3.76
N ALA A 83 -10.00 4.54 -2.68
CA ALA A 83 -9.62 4.14 -1.32
C ALA A 83 -9.51 2.62 -1.13
N ASN A 84 -10.25 1.80 -1.89
CA ASN A 84 -10.12 0.33 -1.84
C ASN A 84 -8.92 -0.23 -2.63
N GLY A 85 -8.00 0.64 -3.05
CA GLY A 85 -6.77 0.32 -3.77
C GLY A 85 -6.95 0.04 -5.27
N SER A 86 -8.18 -0.02 -5.78
CA SER A 86 -8.42 -0.04 -7.23
C SER A 86 -8.04 1.28 -7.88
N PHE A 87 -7.60 1.24 -9.13
CA PHE A 87 -7.28 2.47 -9.87
C PHE A 87 -7.49 2.34 -11.38
N THR A 88 -7.62 3.50 -12.02
CA THR A 88 -7.54 3.65 -13.48
C THR A 88 -6.44 4.62 -13.82
N TYR A 89 -5.52 4.21 -14.69
CA TYR A 89 -4.47 5.05 -15.26
C TYR A 89 -4.67 5.17 -16.77
N THR A 90 -4.65 6.40 -17.29
CA THR A 90 -4.75 6.68 -18.72
C THR A 90 -3.46 7.38 -19.16
N PRO A 91 -2.61 6.73 -19.97
CA PRO A 91 -1.42 7.37 -20.53
C PRO A 91 -1.76 8.63 -21.32
N ALA A 92 -0.83 9.58 -21.41
CA ALA A 92 -0.89 10.65 -22.40
C ALA A 92 -0.85 10.04 -23.81
N ALA A 93 -1.48 10.73 -24.78
CA ALA A 93 -1.58 10.22 -26.14
C ALA A 93 -0.19 9.97 -26.77
N ASN A 94 0.00 8.79 -27.35
CA ASN A 94 1.26 8.30 -27.96
C ASN A 94 2.46 8.28 -26.98
N TYR A 95 2.21 8.25 -25.66
CA TYR A 95 3.28 8.07 -24.69
C TYR A 95 3.58 6.59 -24.49
N ASN A 96 4.82 6.21 -24.76
CA ASN A 96 5.37 4.91 -24.40
C ASN A 96 6.61 5.12 -23.49
N GLY A 97 6.73 4.31 -22.44
CA GLY A 97 7.79 4.46 -21.44
C GLY A 97 7.33 4.09 -20.03
N SER A 98 8.19 4.36 -19.05
CA SER A 98 7.88 4.17 -17.63
C SER A 98 7.25 5.41 -17.01
N ASP A 99 6.13 5.24 -16.31
CA ASP A 99 5.54 6.25 -15.45
C ASP A 99 5.39 5.69 -14.02
N SER A 100 5.09 6.56 -13.06
CA SER A 100 4.95 6.13 -11.66
C SER A 100 4.11 7.07 -10.84
N PHE A 101 3.41 6.53 -9.85
CA PHE A 101 2.78 7.32 -8.79
C PHE A 101 3.15 6.73 -7.42
N THR A 102 2.94 7.49 -6.36
CA THR A 102 3.22 7.03 -5.00
C THR A 102 1.97 7.11 -4.13
N TYR A 103 1.81 6.15 -3.22
CA TYR A 103 0.69 6.08 -2.29
C TYR A 103 1.14 5.69 -0.88
N GLN A 104 0.22 5.80 0.07
CA GLN A 104 0.29 5.21 1.41
C GLN A 104 -0.96 4.37 1.65
N ALA A 105 -0.81 3.22 2.29
CA ALA A 105 -1.90 2.56 3.00
C ALA A 105 -2.20 3.27 4.33
N ASN A 106 -3.47 3.28 4.74
CA ASN A 106 -3.96 3.81 6.00
C ASN A 106 -4.93 2.81 6.64
N ASP A 107 -4.74 2.54 7.94
CA ASP A 107 -5.52 1.59 8.77
C ASP A 107 -6.77 2.22 9.42
N GLY A 108 -7.05 3.50 9.11
CA GLY A 108 -8.08 4.33 9.75
C GLY A 108 -7.54 5.27 10.84
N THR A 109 -6.29 5.08 11.27
CA THR A 109 -5.64 5.85 12.35
C THR A 109 -4.24 6.36 11.98
N ALA A 110 -3.43 5.56 11.28
CA ALA A 110 -2.06 5.83 10.92
C ALA A 110 -1.77 5.55 9.44
N ASN A 111 -0.78 6.26 8.89
CA ASN A 111 -0.30 6.05 7.53
C ASN A 111 0.97 5.19 7.54
N SER A 112 1.09 4.34 6.53
CA SER A 112 2.29 3.59 6.21
C SER A 112 3.46 4.44 5.69
N ASN A 113 4.58 3.77 5.42
CA ASN A 113 5.62 4.27 4.52
C ASN A 113 5.06 4.59 3.13
N VAL A 114 5.73 5.48 2.40
CA VAL A 114 5.39 5.74 0.99
C VAL A 114 5.81 4.53 0.14
N ALA A 115 4.88 4.00 -0.65
CA ALA A 115 5.13 2.96 -1.65
C ALA A 115 5.05 3.54 -3.07
N THR A 116 5.85 3.00 -3.99
CA THR A 116 5.88 3.41 -5.40
C THR A 116 5.14 2.39 -6.24
N VAL A 117 4.27 2.87 -7.13
CA VAL A 117 3.66 2.06 -8.18
C VAL A 117 4.32 2.42 -9.50
N THR A 118 4.99 1.46 -10.12
CA THR A 118 5.60 1.62 -11.44
C THR A 118 4.65 1.13 -12.52
N ILE A 119 4.50 1.90 -13.59
CA ILE A 119 3.67 1.54 -14.75
C ILE A 119 4.55 1.52 -15.99
N THR A 120 4.61 0.38 -16.66
CA THR A 120 5.24 0.27 -18.00
C THR A 120 4.19 0.44 -19.08
N VAL A 121 4.31 1.49 -19.89
CA VAL A 121 3.45 1.75 -21.06
C VAL A 121 4.15 1.23 -22.32
N ASN A 122 3.62 0.15 -22.88
CA ASN A 122 4.16 -0.48 -24.07
C ASN A 122 3.65 0.24 -25.32
N GLY A 123 4.57 0.57 -26.23
CA GLY A 123 4.22 1.18 -27.51
C GLY A 123 3.53 0.19 -28.45
N VAL A 124 2.66 0.70 -29.30
CA VAL A 124 1.95 0.00 -30.37
C VAL A 124 2.23 0.74 -31.68
N ASN A 125 2.47 -0.01 -32.76
CA ASN A 125 2.79 0.64 -34.03
C ASN A 125 1.55 1.28 -34.67
N ASP A 126 1.58 2.60 -34.82
CA ASP A 126 0.56 3.36 -35.53
C ASP A 126 0.74 3.38 -37.06
N ALA A 127 -0.36 3.53 -37.79
CA ALA A 127 -0.33 3.73 -39.23
C ALA A 127 0.13 5.16 -39.57
N PRO A 128 0.89 5.36 -40.67
CA PRO A 128 1.27 6.70 -41.09
C PRO A 128 0.04 7.53 -41.49
N VAL A 129 0.01 8.80 -41.07
CA VAL A 129 -1.02 9.77 -41.47
C VAL A 129 -0.47 10.67 -42.58
N ALA A 130 -1.12 10.66 -43.75
CA ALA A 130 -0.78 11.58 -44.84
C ALA A 130 -1.37 12.97 -44.58
N GLY A 131 -0.56 14.02 -44.75
CA GLY A 131 -1.02 15.41 -44.82
C GLY A 131 -1.38 15.80 -46.25
N ASN A 132 -2.27 16.78 -46.43
CA ASN A 132 -2.53 17.35 -47.75
C ASN A 132 -1.32 18.18 -48.19
N ASP A 133 -0.76 17.87 -49.35
CA ASP A 133 0.24 18.72 -49.99
C ASP A 133 -0.43 19.96 -50.60
N SER A 134 0.19 21.14 -50.43
CA SER A 134 -0.13 22.34 -51.21
C SER A 134 1.08 22.71 -52.07
N TYR A 135 0.87 22.85 -53.38
CA TYR A 135 1.86 23.23 -54.37
C TYR A 135 1.64 24.68 -54.82
#